data_AF-A0A0G1QG88-F1
#
_entry.id   AF-A0A0G1QG88-F1
#
_cell.length_a   1.000
_cell.length_b   1.000
_cell.length_c   1.000
_cell.angle_alpha   90.00
_cell.angle_beta   90.00
_cell.angle_gamma   90.00
#
_symmetry.space_group_name_H-M   'P 1'
#
loop_
_entity.id
_entity.type
_entity.pdbx_description
1 polymer ?
#
loop_
_entity_poly.entity_id
_entity_poly.type
_entity_poly.pdbx_seq_one_letter_code
_entity_poly.pdbx_strand_id
1 'polypeptide(L)'
;MRKEVLFAILAGATLGLIIAFGVWRANIALSPKNPGQSQATPTPKPEFAISLASPSDLDVFSENPVSLSGITKANAFVAVSTEEEDYLTQADTKGSFEVSVELIGGVNQIVITAFDEKGSEVTQKLLLVYSSEFQKYIKEGESQDQEATDSIRFRVEQKVSQALKSPKALLGTVTDISENTLQIKSVAGEIEQISVSADTSALAMGKTNKEVKVADVAIGDYIVATGFMNGNGVLNTKRILITSPIEATNRMAIFAKVSKDNNTSLITQVIKTGEDKKVTPQKGAAVFLISEGKASKITFAKIDLDDTLVAIGTDTGEAFTARTVFVVNQQ
;
A
#
# COMPACT_ATOMS: atom_id res chain seq x y z
N MET A 1 -3.96 18.08 -72.78
CA MET A 1 -3.92 19.51 -72.42
C MET A 1 -4.87 19.91 -71.28
N ARG A 2 -6.22 19.88 -71.39
CA ARG A 2 -7.10 20.35 -70.28
C ARG A 2 -7.17 19.43 -69.04
N LYS A 3 -6.94 18.12 -69.21
CA LYS A 3 -7.02 17.13 -68.10
C LYS A 3 -5.75 17.11 -67.23
N GLU A 4 -4.57 17.31 -67.83
CA GLU A 4 -3.30 17.35 -67.11
C GLU A 4 -3.19 18.60 -66.22
N VAL A 5 -3.74 19.73 -66.68
CA VAL A 5 -3.82 20.97 -65.88
C VAL A 5 -4.65 20.76 -64.62
N LEU A 6 -5.73 19.97 -64.69
CA LEU A 6 -6.55 19.65 -63.52
C LEU A 6 -5.80 18.81 -62.49
N PHE A 7 -5.02 17.81 -62.94
CA PHE A 7 -4.20 16.99 -62.05
C PHE A 7 -3.05 17.78 -61.42
N ALA A 8 -2.45 18.72 -62.15
CA ALA A 8 -1.41 19.59 -61.60
C ALA A 8 -1.96 20.53 -60.52
N ILE A 9 -3.16 21.09 -60.71
CA ILE A 9 -3.84 21.91 -59.70
C ILE A 9 -4.18 21.08 -58.46
N LEU A 10 -4.69 19.86 -58.64
CA LEU A 10 -5.04 18.99 -57.52
C LEU A 10 -3.81 18.57 -56.70
N ALA A 11 -2.71 18.21 -57.38
CA ALA A 11 -1.46 17.83 -56.74
C ALA A 11 -0.78 19.02 -56.03
N GLY A 12 -0.84 20.22 -56.64
CA GLY A 12 -0.35 21.44 -56.00
C GLY A 12 -1.16 21.82 -54.75
N ALA A 13 -2.48 21.68 -54.79
CA ALA A 13 -3.35 21.97 -53.66
C ALA A 13 -3.15 20.98 -52.49
N THR A 14 -3.00 19.68 -52.76
CA THR A 14 -2.75 18.68 -51.72
C THR A 14 -1.38 18.86 -51.08
N LEU A 15 -0.34 19.12 -51.88
CA LEU A 15 1.00 19.39 -51.36
C LEU A 15 1.02 20.68 -50.52
N GLY A 16 0.33 21.73 -50.97
CA GLY A 16 0.18 22.98 -50.22
C GLY A 16 -0.52 22.78 -48.87
N LEU A 17 -1.58 21.96 -48.82
CA LEU A 17 -2.28 21.63 -47.59
C LEU A 17 -1.42 20.83 -46.61
N ILE A 18 -0.62 19.87 -47.09
CA ILE A 18 0.30 19.09 -46.23
C ILE A 18 1.35 20.00 -45.60
N ILE A 19 1.94 20.91 -46.38
CA ILE A 19 2.94 21.86 -45.88
C ILE A 19 2.30 22.83 -44.88
N ALA A 20 1.13 23.40 -45.20
CA ALA A 20 0.41 24.31 -44.31
C ALA A 20 0.02 23.61 -42.99
N PHE A 21 -0.45 22.36 -43.05
CA PHE A 21 -0.79 21.56 -41.88
C PHE A 21 0.46 21.25 -41.04
N GLY A 22 1.58 20.91 -41.67
CA GLY A 22 2.86 20.68 -41.00
C GLY A 22 3.37 21.91 -40.26
N VAL A 23 3.33 23.09 -40.90
CA VAL A 23 3.73 24.36 -40.28
C VAL A 23 2.78 24.75 -39.14
N TRP A 24 1.47 24.58 -39.32
CA TRP A 24 0.49 24.86 -38.26
C TRP A 24 0.70 23.95 -37.04
N ARG A 25 0.92 22.65 -37.25
CA ARG A 25 1.26 21.69 -36.19
C ARG A 25 2.56 22.03 -35.47
N ALA A 26 3.61 22.40 -36.21
CA ALA A 26 4.88 22.80 -35.62
C ALA A 26 4.76 24.10 -34.80
N ASN A 27 4.00 25.08 -35.29
CA ASN A 27 3.76 26.33 -34.57
C ASN A 27 2.92 26.13 -33.30
N ILE A 28 1.99 25.18 -33.28
CA ILE A 28 1.27 24.80 -32.05
C ILE A 28 2.22 24.14 -31.04
N ALA A 29 3.12 23.27 -31.49
CA ALA A 29 4.07 22.59 -30.60
C ALA A 29 5.17 23.53 -30.05
N LEU A 30 5.46 24.62 -30.77
CA LEU A 30 6.53 25.57 -30.46
C LEU A 30 6.03 26.94 -29.98
N SER A 31 4.71 27.14 -29.87
CA SER A 31 4.17 28.37 -29.28
C SER A 31 4.63 28.44 -27.82
N PRO A 32 5.49 29.42 -27.45
CA PRO A 32 5.92 29.58 -26.08
C PRO A 32 4.67 29.85 -25.26
N LYS A 33 4.34 28.90 -24.38
CA LYS A 33 3.32 29.07 -23.36
C LYS A 33 3.79 30.25 -22.51
N ASN A 34 3.26 31.44 -22.77
CA ASN A 34 3.43 32.57 -21.88
C ASN A 34 3.07 32.05 -20.47
N PRO A 35 3.95 32.19 -19.46
CA PRO A 35 3.59 31.88 -18.09
C PRO A 35 2.66 33.00 -17.56
N GLY A 36 1.54 33.21 -18.25
CA GLY A 36 0.35 33.78 -17.64
C GLY A 36 -0.14 32.72 -16.68
N GLN A 37 -0.20 33.09 -15.40
CA GLN A 37 -0.74 32.31 -14.30
C GLN A 37 -1.81 31.32 -14.78
N SER A 38 -1.41 30.06 -14.90
CA SER A 38 -2.35 28.99 -14.61
C SER A 38 -2.64 29.18 -13.13
N GLN A 39 -3.68 29.96 -12.84
CA GLN A 39 -4.33 29.87 -11.55
C GLN A 39 -4.66 28.39 -11.43
N ALA A 40 -3.91 27.67 -10.61
CA ALA A 40 -4.28 26.32 -10.23
C ALA A 40 -5.70 26.48 -9.72
N THR A 41 -6.69 26.04 -10.49
CA THR A 41 -7.99 25.75 -9.92
C THR A 41 -7.65 24.82 -8.77
N PRO A 42 -7.84 25.22 -7.49
CA PRO A 42 -7.45 24.37 -6.40
C PRO A 42 -8.16 23.05 -6.64
N THR A 43 -7.39 22.00 -6.90
CA THR A 43 -7.93 20.65 -6.91
C THR A 43 -8.61 20.52 -5.55
N PRO A 44 -9.93 20.27 -5.49
CA PRO A 44 -10.61 20.15 -4.21
C PRO A 44 -9.85 19.11 -3.41
N LYS A 45 -9.19 19.58 -2.34
CA LYS A 45 -8.49 18.69 -1.41
C LYS A 45 -9.54 17.70 -0.92
N PRO A 46 -9.32 16.39 -1.06
CA PRO A 46 -10.28 15.42 -0.54
C PRO A 46 -10.58 15.76 0.91
N GLU A 47 -11.85 16.04 1.21
CA GLU A 47 -12.30 16.43 2.56
C GLU A 47 -12.08 15.27 3.55
N PHE A 48 -11.96 14.04 3.05
CA PHE A 48 -11.63 12.85 3.80
C PHE A 48 -10.51 12.05 3.11
N ALA A 49 -9.38 11.87 3.79
CA ALA A 49 -8.22 11.14 3.31
C ALA A 49 -7.45 10.53 4.48
N ILE A 50 -6.68 9.47 4.21
CA ILE A 50 -5.67 8.93 5.13
C ILE A 50 -4.31 9.44 4.67
N SER A 51 -3.49 9.88 5.63
CA SER A 51 -2.07 10.18 5.42
C SER A 51 -1.26 9.41 6.44
N LEU A 52 -0.51 8.41 5.99
CA LEU A 52 0.37 7.63 6.86
C LEU A 52 1.63 8.43 7.21
N ALA A 53 2.00 8.38 8.49
CA ALA A 53 3.27 8.92 8.98
C ALA A 53 4.34 7.84 9.03
N SER A 54 3.98 6.62 9.44
CA SER A 54 4.83 5.44 9.45
C SER A 54 3.95 4.19 9.50
N PRO A 55 4.33 3.07 8.88
CA PRO A 55 5.48 2.89 8.01
C PRO A 55 5.24 3.36 6.58
N SER A 56 6.30 3.38 5.78
CA SER A 56 6.25 3.60 4.34
C SER A 56 6.07 2.29 3.58
N ASP A 57 5.64 2.39 2.33
CA ASP A 57 5.50 1.21 1.47
C ASP A 57 6.85 0.51 1.30
N LEU A 58 6.82 -0.82 1.36
CA LEU A 58 7.97 -1.71 1.26
C LEU A 58 9.03 -1.56 2.36
N ASP A 59 8.65 -0.99 3.51
CA ASP A 59 9.49 -1.06 4.71
C ASP A 59 9.69 -2.51 5.17
N VAL A 60 10.93 -2.81 5.58
CA VAL A 60 11.29 -4.10 6.16
C VAL A 60 11.42 -3.94 7.67
N PHE A 61 10.72 -4.79 8.42
CA PHE A 61 10.77 -4.87 9.87
C PHE A 61 11.49 -6.13 10.32
N SER A 62 12.32 -5.98 11.34
CA SER A 62 13.02 -7.10 11.99
C SER A 62 12.41 -7.47 13.34
N GLU A 63 11.49 -6.65 13.83
CA GLU A 63 10.75 -6.82 15.08
C GLU A 63 9.25 -6.80 14.78
N ASN A 64 8.50 -7.45 15.66
CA ASN A 64 7.05 -7.59 15.58
C ASN A 64 6.51 -7.50 17.02
N PRO A 65 5.45 -6.74 17.32
CA PRO A 65 4.56 -6.04 16.37
C PRO A 65 5.15 -4.73 15.80
N VAL A 66 4.52 -4.22 14.74
CA VAL A 66 4.89 -2.96 14.06
C VAL A 66 3.87 -1.87 14.39
N SER A 67 4.34 -0.66 14.74
CA SER A 67 3.45 0.50 14.93
C SER A 67 3.11 1.17 13.60
N LEU A 68 1.81 1.21 13.29
CA LEU A 68 1.21 1.94 12.18
C LEU A 68 0.59 3.23 12.71
N SER A 69 1.03 4.38 12.21
CA SER A 69 0.58 5.70 12.63
C SER A 69 0.28 6.61 11.44
N GLY A 70 -0.66 7.52 11.63
CA GLY A 70 -1.08 8.44 10.58
C GLY A 70 -2.11 9.45 11.05
N ILE A 71 -2.66 10.17 10.07
CA ILE A 71 -3.68 11.19 10.27
C ILE A 71 -4.84 10.93 9.31
N THR A 72 -6.06 11.12 9.80
CA THR A 72 -7.32 11.07 9.04
C THR A 72 -8.29 12.12 9.60
N LYS A 73 -9.59 12.03 9.33
CA LYS A 73 -10.61 12.89 9.94
C LYS A 73 -10.70 12.60 11.45
N ALA A 74 -10.90 13.65 12.24
CA ALA A 74 -11.07 13.53 13.69
C ALA A 74 -12.21 12.56 14.04
N ASN A 75 -11.99 11.76 15.09
CA ASN A 75 -12.92 10.75 15.60
C ASN A 75 -13.30 9.63 14.60
N ALA A 76 -12.68 9.56 13.42
CA ALA A 76 -12.93 8.50 12.46
C ALA A 76 -12.48 7.14 12.99
N PHE A 77 -13.27 6.10 12.72
CA PHE A 77 -12.83 4.72 12.95
C PHE A 77 -11.78 4.35 11.91
N VAL A 78 -10.69 3.71 12.32
CA VAL A 78 -9.63 3.23 11.44
C VAL A 78 -9.53 1.71 11.60
N ALA A 79 -10.06 1.01 10.62
CA ALA A 79 -9.98 -0.44 10.48
C ALA A 79 -8.68 -0.81 9.77
N VAL A 80 -7.90 -1.71 10.35
CA VAL A 80 -6.63 -2.19 9.78
C VAL A 80 -6.67 -3.70 9.68
N SER A 81 -6.48 -4.20 8.46
CA SER A 81 -6.57 -5.62 8.13
C SER A 81 -5.22 -6.13 7.65
N THR A 82 -4.67 -7.13 8.35
CA THR A 82 -3.41 -7.80 8.01
C THR A 82 -3.67 -9.17 7.39
N GLU A 83 -2.65 -10.02 7.24
CA GLU A 83 -2.86 -11.36 6.70
C GLU A 83 -3.68 -12.26 7.64
N GLU A 84 -3.45 -12.20 8.96
CA GLU A 84 -4.10 -13.08 9.93
C GLU A 84 -5.06 -12.34 10.85
N GLU A 85 -4.69 -11.14 11.30
CA GLU A 85 -5.40 -10.38 12.33
C GLU A 85 -6.00 -9.07 11.79
N ASP A 86 -7.02 -8.60 12.48
CA ASP A 86 -7.74 -7.36 12.20
C ASP A 86 -7.77 -6.47 13.45
N TYR A 87 -7.65 -5.17 13.23
CA TYR A 87 -7.59 -4.16 14.29
C TYR A 87 -8.58 -3.05 14.01
N LEU A 88 -9.07 -2.43 15.08
CA LEU A 88 -9.86 -1.22 15.01
C LEU A 88 -9.35 -0.23 16.05
N THR A 89 -9.05 0.97 15.60
CA THR A 89 -8.74 2.12 16.47
C THR A 89 -9.64 3.30 16.08
N GLN A 90 -9.61 4.36 16.89
CA GLN A 90 -10.31 5.60 16.59
C GLN A 90 -9.28 6.74 16.55
N ALA A 91 -9.36 7.56 15.51
CA ALA A 91 -8.54 8.75 15.41
C ALA A 91 -8.93 9.74 16.51
N ASP A 92 -7.94 10.44 17.06
CA ASP A 92 -8.18 11.42 18.11
C ASP A 92 -8.93 12.67 17.60
N THR A 93 -9.16 13.62 18.50
CA THR A 93 -9.82 14.90 18.18
C THR A 93 -9.08 15.76 17.15
N LYS A 94 -7.81 15.44 16.85
CA LYS A 94 -6.98 16.08 15.82
C LYS A 94 -6.82 15.19 14.58
N GLY A 95 -7.43 14.01 14.56
CA GLY A 95 -7.36 13.04 13.47
C GLY A 95 -6.15 12.09 13.53
N SER A 96 -5.32 12.15 14.57
CA SER A 96 -4.15 11.27 14.69
C SER A 96 -4.58 9.88 15.14
N PHE A 97 -3.97 8.83 14.58
CA PHE A 97 -4.18 7.46 15.04
C PHE A 97 -2.85 6.71 15.11
N GLU A 98 -2.81 5.72 15.98
CA GLU A 98 -1.72 4.76 16.11
C GLU A 98 -2.30 3.39 16.45
N VAL A 99 -1.76 2.33 15.83
CA VAL A 99 -2.17 0.95 16.06
C VAL A 99 -0.97 0.01 15.88
N SER A 100 -0.83 -0.93 16.81
CA SER A 100 0.22 -1.96 16.76
C SER A 100 -0.32 -3.18 16.02
N VAL A 101 0.30 -3.55 14.91
CA VAL A 101 -0.15 -4.66 14.04
C VAL A 101 0.88 -5.79 13.98
N GLU A 102 0.40 -7.03 13.95
CA GLU A 102 1.25 -8.20 13.79
C GLU A 102 1.44 -8.53 12.31
N LEU A 103 2.68 -8.84 11.93
CA LEU A 103 3.05 -9.28 10.59
C LEU A 103 3.46 -10.75 10.59
N ILE A 104 3.15 -11.46 9.50
CA ILE A 104 3.69 -12.79 9.24
C ILE A 104 5.01 -12.69 8.46
N GLY A 105 5.85 -13.74 8.52
CA GLY A 105 7.13 -13.74 7.81
C GLY A 105 6.97 -13.56 6.30
N GLY A 106 7.74 -12.66 5.70
CA GLY A 106 7.65 -12.31 4.28
C GLY A 106 6.82 -11.06 4.04
N VAL A 107 6.14 -11.00 2.90
CA VAL A 107 5.38 -9.81 2.46
C VAL A 107 3.96 -9.86 2.99
N ASN A 108 3.49 -8.76 3.54
CA ASN A 108 2.18 -8.59 4.14
C ASN A 108 1.43 -7.46 3.42
N GLN A 109 0.19 -7.72 3.02
CA GLN A 109 -0.72 -6.71 2.47
C GLN A 109 -1.58 -6.12 3.59
N ILE A 110 -1.36 -4.86 3.91
CA ILE A 110 -2.13 -4.14 4.92
C ILE A 110 -3.22 -3.33 4.22
N VAL A 111 -4.47 -3.53 4.62
CA VAL A 111 -5.61 -2.73 4.14
C VAL A 111 -6.09 -1.84 5.28
N ILE A 112 -6.07 -0.53 5.05
CA ILE A 112 -6.40 0.49 6.04
C ILE A 112 -7.62 1.22 5.53
N THR A 113 -8.74 1.12 6.24
CA THR A 113 -9.98 1.81 5.89
C THR A 113 -10.40 2.72 7.03
N ALA A 114 -10.56 4.02 6.73
CA ALA A 114 -11.10 4.98 7.69
C ALA A 114 -12.58 5.25 7.39
N PHE A 115 -13.41 5.33 8.41
CA PHE A 115 -14.83 5.67 8.34
C PHE A 115 -15.15 6.91 9.17
N ASP A 116 -15.88 7.87 8.59
CA ASP A 116 -16.45 8.97 9.36
C ASP A 116 -17.85 8.64 9.91
N GLU A 117 -18.42 9.53 10.72
CA GLU A 117 -19.74 9.35 11.34
C GLU A 117 -20.88 9.12 10.33
N LYS A 118 -20.73 9.62 9.10
CA LYS A 118 -21.71 9.45 8.01
C LYS A 118 -21.44 8.18 7.19
N GLY A 119 -20.46 7.38 7.60
CA GLY A 119 -19.99 6.20 6.88
C GLY A 119 -19.26 6.51 5.59
N SER A 120 -18.88 7.76 5.33
CA SER A 120 -17.92 8.05 4.27
C SER A 120 -16.65 7.26 4.58
N GLU A 121 -16.05 6.66 3.57
CA GLU A 121 -14.90 5.77 3.72
C GLU A 121 -13.77 6.18 2.77
N VAL A 122 -12.54 5.97 3.21
CA VAL A 122 -11.34 6.03 2.38
C VAL A 122 -10.47 4.83 2.72
N THR A 123 -9.92 4.19 1.68
CA THR A 123 -9.09 2.99 1.83
C THR A 123 -7.70 3.24 1.25
N GLN A 124 -6.68 2.86 2.00
CA GLN A 124 -5.29 2.82 1.57
C GLN A 124 -4.76 1.39 1.71
N LYS A 125 -3.93 0.97 0.76
CA LYS A 125 -3.21 -0.31 0.81
C LYS A 125 -1.72 -0.06 0.98
N LEU A 126 -1.06 -0.92 1.73
CA LEU A 126 0.36 -0.82 2.06
C LEU A 126 0.98 -2.22 2.05
N LEU A 127 2.16 -2.36 1.46
CA LEU A 127 2.94 -3.58 1.50
C LEU A 127 4.07 -3.43 2.53
N LEU A 128 4.14 -4.34 3.49
CA LEU A 128 5.20 -4.39 4.50
C LEU A 128 5.89 -5.73 4.46
N VAL A 129 7.18 -5.75 4.79
CA VAL A 129 7.95 -7.00 4.83
C VAL A 129 8.44 -7.25 6.24
N TYR A 130 8.20 -8.44 6.77
CA TYR A 130 8.75 -8.86 8.06
C TYR A 130 9.82 -9.95 7.86
N SER A 131 11.00 -9.71 8.42
CA SER A 131 12.11 -10.66 8.42
C SER A 131 13.00 -10.49 9.64
N SER A 132 12.91 -11.44 10.57
CA SER A 132 13.76 -11.49 11.78
C SER A 132 15.27 -11.55 11.46
N GLU A 133 15.63 -11.97 10.25
CA GLU A 133 17.00 -12.04 9.76
C GLU A 133 17.70 -10.68 9.68
N PHE A 134 16.93 -9.59 9.66
CA PHE A 134 17.49 -8.24 9.64
C PHE A 134 17.97 -7.75 11.01
N GLN A 135 17.61 -8.44 12.11
CA GLN A 135 18.04 -8.04 13.45
C GLN A 135 19.56 -7.99 13.59
N LYS A 136 20.30 -8.88 12.91
CA LYS A 136 21.77 -8.91 12.95
C LYS A 136 22.40 -7.66 12.35
N TYR A 137 21.84 -7.15 11.26
CA TYR A 137 22.35 -5.96 10.57
C TYR A 137 22.03 -4.66 11.32
N ILE A 138 20.90 -4.63 12.04
CA ILE A 138 20.51 -3.46 12.85
C ILE A 138 21.39 -3.36 14.11
N LYS A 139 21.63 -4.47 14.82
CA LYS A 139 22.47 -4.50 16.04
C LYS A 139 23.95 -4.18 15.77
N GLU A 140 24.48 -4.60 14.63
CA GLU A 140 25.86 -4.27 14.22
C GLU A 140 26.04 -2.77 13.93
N GLY A 141 25.02 -2.11 13.39
CA GLY A 141 25.04 -0.68 13.06
C GLY A 141 24.98 0.27 14.26
N GLU A 142 24.44 -0.18 15.40
CA GLU A 142 24.34 0.61 16.65
C GLU A 142 25.66 0.62 17.44
N SER A 143 26.55 -0.35 17.19
CA SER A 143 27.81 -0.51 17.94
C SER A 143 28.92 0.45 17.50
N GLN A 144 28.72 1.23 16.43
CA GLN A 144 29.75 2.10 15.82
C GLN A 144 29.55 3.61 16.01
N ASP A 145 28.39 4.06 16.51
CA ASP A 145 28.00 5.49 16.52
C ASP A 145 27.96 6.12 17.94
N GLN A 146 28.75 5.62 18.89
CA GLN A 146 28.93 6.27 20.20
C GLN A 146 30.10 7.26 20.20
N GLU A 147 29.93 8.42 19.57
CA GLU A 147 30.64 9.65 19.96
C GLU A 147 29.83 10.89 19.55
N ALA A 148 29.48 11.71 20.56
CA ALA A 148 28.44 12.73 20.47
C ALA A 148 28.98 14.13 20.12
N THR A 149 28.19 14.93 19.39
CA THR A 149 28.17 16.39 19.59
C THR A 149 26.77 16.99 19.36
N ASP A 150 26.28 17.73 20.35
CA ASP A 150 24.94 18.34 20.43
C ASP A 150 24.76 19.50 19.44
N SER A 151 24.47 19.17 18.18
CA SER A 151 23.99 20.16 17.22
C SER A 151 22.73 19.67 16.50
N ILE A 152 21.82 20.58 16.19
CA ILE A 152 20.60 20.27 15.43
C ILE A 152 20.96 19.68 14.04
N ARG A 153 22.11 20.05 13.45
CA ARG A 153 22.65 19.43 12.23
C ARG A 153 22.95 17.94 12.43
N PHE A 154 23.60 17.58 13.54
CA PHE A 154 23.85 16.18 13.89
C PHE A 154 22.54 15.38 14.03
N ARG A 155 21.49 15.97 14.61
CA ARG A 155 20.18 15.30 14.73
C ARG A 155 19.48 15.09 13.39
N VAL A 156 19.64 16.01 12.44
CA VAL A 156 19.10 15.86 11.08
C VAL A 156 19.93 14.85 10.29
N GLU A 157 21.25 14.92 10.36
CA GLU A 157 22.17 13.96 9.74
C GLU A 157 21.95 12.56 10.28
N GLN A 158 21.78 12.38 11.61
CA GLN A 158 21.43 11.10 12.20
C GLN A 158 20.08 10.58 11.72
N LYS A 159 19.04 11.41 11.64
CA LYS A 159 17.73 10.97 11.09
C LYS A 159 17.84 10.58 9.61
N VAL A 160 18.65 11.29 8.82
CA VAL A 160 18.90 10.96 7.41
C VAL A 160 19.72 9.66 7.30
N SER A 161 20.76 9.48 8.11
CA SER A 161 21.55 8.24 8.18
C SER A 161 20.74 7.06 8.69
N GLN A 162 19.83 7.26 9.63
CA GLN A 162 18.94 6.24 10.17
C GLN A 162 17.86 5.86 9.15
N ALA A 163 17.36 6.82 8.35
CA ALA A 163 16.46 6.54 7.22
C ALA A 163 17.15 5.75 6.10
N LEU A 164 18.43 6.02 5.82
CA LEU A 164 19.26 5.24 4.89
C LEU A 164 19.63 3.84 5.45
N LYS A 165 19.70 3.71 6.77
CA LYS A 165 19.89 2.44 7.49
C LYS A 165 18.59 1.67 7.72
N SER A 166 17.42 2.20 7.36
CA SER A 166 16.17 1.44 7.44
C SER A 166 16.11 0.45 6.28
N PRO A 167 15.94 -0.85 6.53
CA PRO A 167 15.90 -1.82 5.45
C PRO A 167 14.61 -1.63 4.62
N LYS A 168 14.74 -1.86 3.32
CA LYS A 168 13.71 -1.71 2.31
C LYS A 168 13.59 -2.99 1.47
N ALA A 169 12.44 -3.17 0.86
CA ALA A 169 12.17 -4.22 -0.09
C ALA A 169 11.97 -3.67 -1.51
N LEU A 170 12.35 -4.46 -2.50
CA LEU A 170 11.97 -4.30 -3.90
C LEU A 170 11.41 -5.63 -4.41
N LEU A 171 10.31 -5.55 -5.16
CA LEU A 171 9.55 -6.71 -5.60
C LEU A 171 9.32 -6.62 -7.11
N GLY A 172 9.49 -7.74 -7.80
CA GLY A 172 9.29 -7.75 -9.24
C GLY A 172 9.82 -9.00 -9.91
N THR A 173 9.60 -9.06 -11.22
CA THR A 173 10.13 -10.12 -12.07
C THR A 173 11.53 -9.78 -12.53
N VAL A 174 12.48 -10.69 -12.36
CA VAL A 174 13.86 -10.54 -12.84
C VAL A 174 13.86 -10.43 -14.37
N THR A 175 14.42 -9.35 -14.89
CA THR A 175 14.50 -9.08 -16.34
C THR A 175 15.91 -9.21 -16.89
N ASP A 176 16.91 -8.98 -16.06
CA ASP A 176 18.32 -9.03 -16.45
C ASP A 176 19.19 -9.46 -15.26
N ILE A 177 20.25 -10.22 -15.54
CA ILE A 177 21.21 -10.70 -14.55
C ILE A 177 22.62 -10.43 -15.08
N SER A 178 23.40 -9.72 -14.28
CA SER A 178 24.85 -9.57 -14.43
C SER A 178 25.55 -10.18 -13.21
N GLU A 179 26.88 -10.16 -13.17
CA GLU A 179 27.68 -10.86 -12.16
C GLU A 179 27.25 -10.52 -10.71
N ASN A 180 27.14 -9.23 -10.38
CA ASN A 180 26.79 -8.76 -9.02
C ASN A 180 25.54 -7.88 -8.98
N THR A 181 24.75 -7.84 -10.06
CA THR A 181 23.55 -7.01 -10.14
C THR A 181 22.42 -7.73 -10.86
N LEU A 182 21.20 -7.53 -10.38
CA LEU A 182 19.98 -7.96 -11.08
C LEU A 182 19.13 -6.73 -11.36
N GLN A 183 18.35 -6.79 -12.43
CA GLN A 183 17.27 -5.85 -12.67
C GLN A 183 15.94 -6.57 -12.52
N ILE A 184 15.00 -5.93 -11.84
CA ILE A 184 13.63 -6.42 -11.72
C ILE A 184 12.66 -5.40 -12.31
N LYS A 185 11.56 -5.91 -12.87
CA LYS A 185 10.42 -5.10 -13.27
C LYS A 185 9.35 -5.16 -12.19
N SER A 186 9.04 -4.02 -11.57
CA SER A 186 7.99 -3.91 -10.57
C SER A 186 6.61 -4.13 -11.20
N VAL A 187 5.59 -4.34 -10.36
CA VAL A 187 4.19 -4.43 -10.82
C VAL A 187 3.69 -3.13 -11.47
N ALA A 188 4.30 -1.99 -11.13
CA ALA A 188 4.05 -0.70 -11.77
C ALA A 188 4.75 -0.57 -13.14
N GLY A 189 5.63 -1.52 -13.48
CA GLY A 189 6.38 -1.55 -14.73
C GLY A 189 7.72 -0.81 -14.69
N GLU A 190 8.13 -0.31 -13.53
CA GLU A 190 9.41 0.36 -13.30
C GLU A 190 10.53 -0.67 -13.27
N ILE A 191 11.70 -0.30 -13.79
CA ILE A 191 12.90 -1.13 -13.75
C ILE A 191 13.73 -0.70 -12.55
N GLU A 192 13.88 -1.62 -11.61
CA GLU A 192 14.59 -1.42 -10.36
C GLU A 192 15.88 -2.24 -10.38
N GLN A 193 16.98 -1.64 -9.90
CA GLN A 193 18.28 -2.28 -9.85
C GLN A 193 18.60 -2.74 -8.43
N ILE A 194 19.01 -4.00 -8.31
CA ILE A 194 19.48 -4.58 -7.06
C ILE A 194 20.93 -5.06 -7.22
N SER A 195 21.72 -4.88 -6.17
CA SER A 195 23.09 -5.39 -6.09
C SER A 195 23.12 -6.59 -5.14
N VAL A 196 23.89 -7.60 -5.52
CA VAL A 196 24.10 -8.84 -4.75
C VAL A 196 25.59 -9.02 -4.47
N SER A 197 25.87 -9.71 -3.38
CA SER A 197 27.20 -9.91 -2.84
C SER A 197 27.31 -11.33 -2.29
N ALA A 198 28.52 -11.77 -1.94
CA ALA A 198 28.76 -13.10 -1.39
C ALA A 198 28.00 -13.36 -0.06
N ASP A 199 27.61 -12.29 0.64
CA ASP A 199 26.81 -12.36 1.88
C ASP A 199 25.29 -12.33 1.63
N THR A 200 24.84 -12.16 0.39
CA THR A 200 23.42 -12.19 0.06
C THR A 200 22.90 -13.62 0.17
N SER A 201 21.87 -13.85 0.99
CA SER A 201 21.19 -15.15 1.08
C SER A 201 19.99 -15.22 0.13
N ALA A 202 19.65 -16.43 -0.35
CA ALA A 202 18.49 -16.66 -1.20
C ALA A 202 17.64 -17.82 -0.68
N LEU A 203 16.32 -17.65 -0.75
CA LEU A 203 15.35 -18.63 -0.28
C LEU A 203 14.24 -18.81 -1.32
N ALA A 204 14.02 -20.03 -1.78
CA ALA A 204 12.87 -20.37 -2.61
C ALA A 204 11.66 -20.64 -1.71
N MET A 205 10.60 -19.87 -1.90
CA MET A 205 9.32 -19.96 -1.19
C MET A 205 8.41 -20.98 -1.88
N GLY A 206 7.73 -21.81 -1.10
CA GLY A 206 6.83 -22.85 -1.59
C GLY A 206 6.09 -23.52 -0.45
N LYS A 207 5.69 -24.79 -0.61
CA LYS A 207 5.09 -25.57 0.50
C LYS A 207 6.02 -25.67 1.71
N THR A 208 7.32 -25.77 1.45
CA THR A 208 8.39 -25.66 2.43
C THR A 208 9.45 -24.75 1.85
N ASN A 209 9.92 -23.80 2.66
CA ASN A 209 10.98 -22.89 2.23
C ASN A 209 12.30 -23.66 2.09
N LYS A 210 13.03 -23.39 1.01
CA LYS A 210 14.30 -24.05 0.70
C LYS A 210 15.38 -23.02 0.48
N GLU A 211 16.48 -23.13 1.21
CA GLU A 211 17.67 -22.32 0.96
C GLU A 211 18.29 -22.68 -0.40
N VAL A 212 18.60 -21.67 -1.19
CA VAL A 212 19.14 -21.79 -2.55
C VAL A 212 20.30 -20.81 -2.71
N LYS A 213 21.08 -20.96 -3.78
CA LYS A 213 22.15 -20.02 -4.10
C LYS A 213 21.56 -18.82 -4.82
N VAL A 214 22.19 -17.64 -4.67
CA VAL A 214 21.83 -16.46 -5.47
C VAL A 214 21.99 -16.74 -6.98
N ALA A 215 22.96 -17.56 -7.35
CA ALA A 215 23.15 -18.02 -8.73
C ALA A 215 22.00 -18.89 -9.28
N ASP A 216 21.10 -19.38 -8.42
CA ASP A 216 19.91 -20.14 -8.83
C ASP A 216 18.74 -19.21 -9.22
N VAL A 217 18.85 -17.89 -8.99
CA VAL A 217 17.86 -16.90 -9.45
C VAL A 217 17.93 -16.79 -10.98
N ALA A 218 16.79 -16.94 -11.64
CA ALA A 218 16.69 -16.92 -13.10
C ALA A 218 15.91 -15.69 -13.62
N ILE A 219 16.17 -15.33 -14.88
CA ILE A 219 15.32 -14.36 -15.60
C ILE A 219 13.91 -14.93 -15.70
N GLY A 220 12.91 -14.12 -15.35
CA GLY A 220 11.52 -14.51 -15.26
C GLY A 220 11.05 -14.90 -13.85
N ASP A 221 11.96 -15.13 -12.90
CA ASP A 221 11.59 -15.36 -11.51
C ASP A 221 10.98 -14.10 -10.90
N TYR A 222 9.93 -14.26 -10.10
CA TYR A 222 9.42 -13.19 -9.26
C TYR A 222 10.13 -13.24 -7.91
N ILE A 223 10.75 -12.13 -7.52
CA ILE A 223 11.55 -12.07 -6.30
C ILE A 223 11.11 -10.93 -5.38
N VAL A 224 11.38 -11.12 -4.09
CA VAL A 224 11.39 -10.08 -3.06
C VAL A 224 12.83 -9.90 -2.61
N ALA A 225 13.48 -8.85 -3.07
CA ALA A 225 14.81 -8.46 -2.63
C ALA A 225 14.68 -7.53 -1.43
N THR A 226 15.39 -7.81 -0.35
CA THR A 226 15.41 -6.99 0.87
C THR A 226 16.83 -6.60 1.20
N GLY A 227 17.01 -5.35 1.63
CA GLY A 227 18.34 -4.80 1.82
C GLY A 227 18.31 -3.34 2.25
N PHE A 228 19.40 -2.62 2.00
CA PHE A 228 19.53 -1.20 2.34
C PHE A 228 19.70 -0.38 1.07
N MET A 229 18.93 0.69 0.91
CA MET A 229 19.04 1.57 -0.25
C MET A 229 20.32 2.39 -0.15
N ASN A 230 21.10 2.42 -1.23
CA ASN A 230 22.23 3.35 -1.32
C ASN A 230 21.77 4.74 -1.79
N GLY A 231 22.67 5.72 -1.72
CA GLY A 231 22.37 7.10 -2.13
C GLY A 231 22.01 7.29 -3.62
N ASN A 232 22.18 6.25 -4.44
CA ASN A 232 21.88 6.26 -5.88
C ASN A 232 20.58 5.51 -6.22
N GLY A 233 19.81 5.07 -5.21
CA GLY A 233 18.56 4.34 -5.45
C GLY A 233 18.75 2.86 -5.80
N VAL A 234 19.94 2.29 -5.61
CA VAL A 234 20.18 0.85 -5.81
C VAL A 234 20.09 0.13 -4.47
N LEU A 235 19.37 -0.99 -4.42
CA LEU A 235 19.25 -1.81 -3.21
C LEU A 235 20.51 -2.67 -3.02
N ASN A 236 21.21 -2.50 -1.90
CA ASN A 236 22.23 -3.44 -1.44
C ASN A 236 21.54 -4.62 -0.76
N THR A 237 21.41 -5.73 -1.49
CA THR A 237 20.55 -6.84 -1.11
C THR A 237 21.22 -7.74 -0.10
N LYS A 238 20.54 -7.98 1.02
CA LYS A 238 20.97 -8.96 2.04
C LYS A 238 20.22 -10.27 1.95
N ARG A 239 18.99 -10.26 1.43
CA ARG A 239 18.18 -11.46 1.26
C ARG A 239 17.26 -11.37 0.05
N ILE A 240 17.19 -12.46 -0.71
CA ILE A 240 16.28 -12.67 -1.84
C ILE A 240 15.29 -13.78 -1.48
N LEU A 241 14.00 -13.52 -1.65
CA LEU A 241 12.97 -14.56 -1.63
C LEU A 241 12.49 -14.78 -3.07
N ILE A 242 12.68 -15.99 -3.60
CA ILE A 242 12.11 -16.40 -4.90
C ILE A 242 10.70 -16.91 -4.62
N THR A 243 9.68 -16.28 -5.20
CA THR A 243 8.28 -16.56 -4.88
C THR A 243 7.38 -16.33 -6.10
N SER A 244 6.07 -16.50 -5.93
CA SER A 244 5.09 -16.14 -6.95
C SER A 244 4.65 -14.67 -6.80
N PRO A 245 4.19 -14.01 -7.87
CA PRO A 245 3.58 -12.70 -7.77
C PRO A 245 2.49 -12.66 -6.70
N ILE A 246 2.49 -11.61 -5.89
CA ILE A 246 1.52 -11.46 -4.80
C ILE A 246 0.15 -11.13 -5.39
N GLU A 247 -0.83 -11.97 -5.12
CA GLU A 247 -2.21 -11.72 -5.50
C GLU A 247 -2.80 -10.60 -4.64
N ALA A 248 -3.42 -9.62 -5.27
CA ALA A 248 -4.02 -8.49 -4.57
C ALA A 248 -5.13 -8.97 -3.63
N THR A 249 -5.07 -8.55 -2.37
CA THR A 249 -6.11 -8.88 -1.40
C THR A 249 -7.45 -8.23 -1.77
N ASN A 250 -8.52 -9.02 -1.60
CA ASN A 250 -9.92 -8.62 -1.70
C ASN A 250 -10.52 -8.25 -0.32
N ARG A 251 -9.70 -8.22 0.74
CA ARG A 251 -10.11 -7.76 2.07
C ARG A 251 -10.58 -6.32 2.00
N MET A 252 -11.68 -6.04 2.68
CA MET A 252 -12.28 -4.73 2.83
C MET A 252 -13.00 -4.63 4.18
N ALA A 253 -13.34 -3.41 4.57
CA ALA A 253 -14.17 -3.15 5.74
C ALA A 253 -15.48 -2.52 5.31
N ILE A 254 -16.54 -2.73 6.08
CA ILE A 254 -17.83 -2.04 5.95
C ILE A 254 -18.24 -1.44 7.29
N PHE A 255 -18.94 -0.31 7.24
CA PHE A 255 -19.55 0.33 8.41
C PHE A 255 -21.07 0.31 8.26
N ALA A 256 -21.75 -0.38 9.17
CA ALA A 256 -23.17 -0.67 9.03
C ALA A 256 -23.89 -0.72 10.38
N LYS A 257 -25.21 -0.62 10.35
CA LYS A 257 -26.10 -0.77 11.50
C LYS A 257 -26.94 -2.04 11.37
N VAL A 258 -27.10 -2.82 12.44
CA VAL A 258 -27.90 -4.05 12.42
C VAL A 258 -29.38 -3.71 12.28
N SER A 259 -30.01 -4.21 11.21
CA SER A 259 -31.45 -4.04 10.93
C SER A 259 -32.26 -5.30 11.22
N LYS A 260 -31.65 -6.50 11.10
CA LYS A 260 -32.25 -7.78 11.52
C LYS A 260 -31.17 -8.74 11.99
N ASP A 261 -31.49 -9.52 13.02
CA ASP A 261 -30.64 -10.61 13.51
C ASP A 261 -31.29 -11.97 13.27
N ASN A 262 -30.50 -12.94 12.81
CA ASN A 262 -30.90 -14.35 12.67
C ASN A 262 -29.91 -15.34 13.30
N ASN A 263 -29.09 -14.90 14.27
CA ASN A 263 -28.03 -15.64 15.00
C ASN A 263 -26.87 -16.19 14.15
N THR A 264 -27.10 -16.46 12.87
CA THR A 264 -26.11 -17.06 11.93
C THR A 264 -25.62 -16.06 10.89
N SER A 265 -26.35 -14.97 10.71
CA SER A 265 -26.03 -13.83 9.88
C SER A 265 -26.84 -12.62 10.37
N LEU A 266 -26.36 -11.44 10.01
CA LEU A 266 -27.06 -10.18 10.27
C LEU A 266 -27.50 -9.61 8.94
N ILE A 267 -28.69 -9.02 8.89
CA ILE A 267 -29.00 -8.02 7.87
C ILE A 267 -28.61 -6.68 8.48
N THR A 268 -27.77 -5.96 7.76
CA THR A 268 -27.20 -4.68 8.19
C THR A 268 -27.51 -3.64 7.14
N GLN A 269 -27.68 -2.40 7.55
CA GLN A 269 -27.80 -1.25 6.66
C GLN A 269 -26.47 -0.51 6.63
N VAL A 270 -25.81 -0.46 5.48
CA VAL A 270 -24.54 0.26 5.31
C VAL A 270 -24.77 1.74 5.57
N ILE A 271 -24.02 2.35 6.51
CA ILE A 271 -24.28 3.72 6.99
C ILE A 271 -24.24 4.74 5.85
N LYS A 272 -23.28 4.57 4.93
CA LYS A 272 -23.06 5.49 3.80
C LYS A 272 -24.19 5.49 2.77
N THR A 273 -24.65 4.30 2.39
CA THR A 273 -25.53 4.12 1.23
C THR A 273 -26.98 3.85 1.63
N GLY A 274 -27.22 3.41 2.87
CA GLY A 274 -28.52 2.94 3.32
C GLY A 274 -28.92 1.58 2.72
N GLU A 275 -28.03 0.93 1.98
CA GLU A 275 -28.31 -0.37 1.35
C GLU A 275 -28.22 -1.50 2.37
N ASP A 276 -29.15 -2.45 2.25
CA ASP A 276 -29.11 -3.67 3.05
C ASP A 276 -28.00 -4.59 2.55
N LYS A 277 -27.15 -5.04 3.48
CA LYS A 277 -26.09 -6.02 3.27
C LYS A 277 -26.21 -7.13 4.30
N LYS A 278 -26.21 -8.37 3.82
CA LYS A 278 -26.12 -9.57 4.67
C LYS A 278 -24.67 -9.77 5.12
N VAL A 279 -24.43 -9.79 6.43
CA VAL A 279 -23.13 -10.06 7.05
C VAL A 279 -23.16 -11.46 7.66
N THR A 280 -22.25 -12.33 7.23
CA THR A 280 -22.13 -13.71 7.73
C THR A 280 -20.72 -13.92 8.28
N PRO A 281 -20.55 -14.38 9.53
CA PRO A 281 -19.23 -14.65 10.07
C PRO A 281 -18.62 -15.88 9.39
N GLN A 282 -17.35 -15.80 9.00
CA GLN A 282 -16.62 -16.98 8.56
C GLN A 282 -16.34 -17.94 9.72
N LYS A 283 -15.92 -19.17 9.40
CA LYS A 283 -15.47 -20.11 10.42
C LYS A 283 -14.26 -19.53 11.17
N GLY A 284 -14.39 -19.42 12.49
CA GLY A 284 -13.34 -18.85 13.34
C GLY A 284 -13.32 -17.32 13.40
N ALA A 285 -14.35 -16.65 12.87
CA ALA A 285 -14.45 -15.19 12.94
C ALA A 285 -14.35 -14.68 14.38
N ALA A 286 -13.63 -13.56 14.54
CA ALA A 286 -13.51 -12.88 15.81
C ALA A 286 -14.60 -11.80 15.92
N VAL A 287 -15.19 -11.66 17.10
CA VAL A 287 -16.18 -10.60 17.38
C VAL A 287 -15.76 -9.87 18.63
N PHE A 288 -15.72 -8.54 18.55
CA PHE A 288 -15.30 -7.67 19.63
C PHE A 288 -16.35 -6.61 19.89
N LEU A 289 -16.62 -6.33 21.17
CA LEU A 289 -17.32 -5.14 21.61
C LEU A 289 -16.28 -4.09 21.98
N ILE A 290 -16.37 -2.92 21.36
CA ILE A 290 -15.54 -1.75 21.68
C ILE A 290 -16.29 -0.88 22.70
N SER A 291 -15.73 -0.76 23.90
CA SER A 291 -16.24 0.11 24.95
C SER A 291 -15.10 0.91 25.57
N GLU A 292 -15.27 2.23 25.69
CA GLU A 292 -14.25 3.14 26.23
C GLU A 292 -12.85 2.96 25.59
N GLY A 293 -12.82 2.73 24.27
CA GLY A 293 -11.59 2.52 23.50
C GLY A 293 -10.91 1.15 23.72
N LYS A 294 -11.55 0.22 24.44
CA LYS A 294 -11.03 -1.14 24.67
C LYS A 294 -11.89 -2.19 23.98
N ALA A 295 -11.23 -3.14 23.33
CA ALA A 295 -11.87 -4.29 22.71
C ALA A 295 -12.06 -5.42 23.74
N SER A 296 -13.26 -5.98 23.79
CA SER A 296 -13.58 -7.18 24.57
C SER A 296 -14.19 -8.25 23.66
N LYS A 297 -13.68 -9.47 23.71
CA LYS A 297 -14.16 -10.55 22.84
C LYS A 297 -15.57 -10.99 23.26
N ILE A 298 -16.49 -11.03 22.30
CA ILE A 298 -17.86 -11.52 22.46
C ILE A 298 -18.16 -12.62 21.43
N THR A 299 -19.36 -13.20 21.49
CA THR A 299 -19.85 -14.13 20.48
C THR A 299 -20.70 -13.39 19.46
N PHE A 300 -20.75 -13.86 18.21
CA PHE A 300 -21.58 -13.25 17.17
C PHE A 300 -23.08 -13.15 17.54
N ALA A 301 -23.60 -14.14 18.28
CA ALA A 301 -24.98 -14.13 18.80
C ALA A 301 -25.26 -13.11 19.92
N LYS A 302 -24.28 -12.29 20.30
CA LYS A 302 -24.44 -11.18 21.26
C LYS A 302 -24.50 -9.81 20.57
N ILE A 303 -24.58 -9.79 19.24
CA ILE A 303 -24.79 -8.56 18.49
C ILE A 303 -26.30 -8.35 18.44
N ASP A 304 -26.76 -7.22 18.96
CA ASP A 304 -28.17 -6.91 19.10
C ASP A 304 -28.69 -6.08 17.92
N LEU A 305 -30.02 -5.98 17.82
CA LEU A 305 -30.66 -5.05 16.90
C LEU A 305 -30.22 -3.62 17.21
N ASP A 306 -30.07 -2.79 16.17
CA ASP A 306 -29.58 -1.41 16.23
C ASP A 306 -28.10 -1.24 16.58
N ASP A 307 -27.35 -2.30 16.86
CA ASP A 307 -25.90 -2.22 17.03
C ASP A 307 -25.24 -1.65 15.78
N THR A 308 -24.23 -0.80 15.98
CA THR A 308 -23.38 -0.32 14.91
C THR A 308 -22.12 -1.16 14.86
N LEU A 309 -21.69 -1.53 13.66
CA LEU A 309 -20.55 -2.41 13.46
C LEU A 309 -19.60 -1.93 12.37
N VAL A 310 -18.32 -2.18 12.61
CA VAL A 310 -17.28 -2.21 11.58
C VAL A 310 -16.93 -3.68 11.35
N ALA A 311 -17.27 -4.21 10.18
CA ALA A 311 -16.96 -5.59 9.81
C ALA A 311 -15.85 -5.63 8.77
N ILE A 312 -14.84 -6.47 8.99
CA ILE A 312 -13.71 -6.68 8.09
C ILE A 312 -13.79 -8.09 7.52
N GLY A 313 -13.61 -8.21 6.21
CA GLY A 313 -13.81 -9.47 5.51
C GLY A 313 -13.79 -9.30 4.00
N THR A 314 -14.55 -10.13 3.31
CA THR A 314 -14.61 -10.15 1.85
C THR A 314 -16.06 -10.11 1.37
N ASP A 315 -16.31 -9.31 0.34
CA ASP A 315 -17.62 -9.26 -0.31
C ASP A 315 -17.66 -10.23 -1.51
N THR A 316 -18.60 -11.17 -1.50
CA THR A 316 -18.84 -12.11 -2.61
C THR A 316 -20.05 -11.71 -3.45
N GLY A 317 -20.62 -10.52 -3.23
CA GLY A 317 -21.84 -10.02 -3.87
C GLY A 317 -23.08 -10.39 -3.07
N GLU A 318 -23.35 -11.69 -2.92
CA GLU A 318 -24.53 -12.19 -2.20
C GLU A 318 -24.48 -11.91 -0.69
N ALA A 319 -23.29 -11.97 -0.11
CA ALA A 319 -23.08 -11.72 1.31
C ALA A 319 -21.68 -11.15 1.57
N PHE A 320 -21.59 -10.35 2.62
CA PHE A 320 -20.32 -9.96 3.22
C PHE A 320 -19.88 -11.05 4.19
N THR A 321 -18.77 -11.73 3.88
CA THR A 321 -18.21 -12.77 4.74
C THR A 321 -17.20 -12.13 5.68
N ALA A 322 -17.58 -11.97 6.95
CA ALA A 322 -16.79 -11.26 7.96
C ALA A 322 -15.74 -12.20 8.59
N ARG A 323 -14.47 -11.79 8.53
CA ARG A 323 -13.38 -12.35 9.34
C ARG A 323 -13.43 -11.81 10.77
N THR A 324 -13.66 -10.51 10.89
CA THR A 324 -13.74 -9.84 12.19
C THR A 324 -14.90 -8.87 12.21
N VAL A 325 -15.63 -8.81 13.32
CA VAL A 325 -16.71 -7.85 13.55
C VAL A 325 -16.42 -7.07 14.83
N PHE A 326 -16.37 -5.76 14.70
CA PHE A 326 -16.27 -4.84 15.83
C PHE A 326 -17.62 -4.17 16.03
N VAL A 327 -18.29 -4.47 17.15
CA VAL A 327 -19.45 -3.72 17.61
C VAL A 327 -18.95 -2.43 18.25
N VAL A 328 -19.38 -1.29 17.71
CA VAL A 328 -18.96 0.03 18.12
C VAL A 328 -20.16 0.83 18.63
N ASN A 329 -20.01 1.42 19.80
CA ASN A 329 -21.00 2.37 20.30
C ASN A 329 -20.73 3.74 19.69
N GLN A 330 -21.76 4.38 19.12
CA GLN A 330 -21.70 5.81 18.86
C GLN A 330 -21.79 6.52 20.22
N GLN A 331 -20.73 7.24 20.61
CA GLN A 331 -20.78 8.14 21.77
C GLN A 331 -21.53 9.41 21.41
#